data_AF-A0A8I0Q011-F1
#
_entry.id   AF-A0A8I0Q011-F1
#
_cell.length_a   1.000
_cell.length_b   1.000
_cell.length_c   1.000
_cell.angle_alpha   90.00
_cell.angle_beta   90.00
_cell.angle_gamma   90.00
#
_symmetry.space_group_name_H-M   'P 1'
#
loop_
_entity.id
_entity.type
_entity.pdbx_description
1 polymer ?
#
loop_
_entity_poly.entity_id
_entity_poly.type
_entity_poly.pdbx_seq_one_letter_code
_entity_poly.pdbx_strand_id
1 'polypeptide(L)'
;MLMYELRNISTGNYNTLVCVPGMQTENDSWLKFWSQYWFLTKCYLEQPVYGDTRATTPDGFYQSGKKLADARMDIWAGKRHRCL
;
A
#
# COMPACT_ATOMS: atom_id res chain seq x y z
N MET A 1 -4.22 9.22 20.05
CA MET A 1 -2.80 9.24 19.66
C MET A 1 -2.56 8.46 18.37
N LEU A 2 -2.82 7.15 18.29
CA LEU A 2 -2.60 6.34 17.08
C LEU A 2 -3.27 6.88 15.80
N MET A 3 -4.55 7.27 15.86
CA MET A 3 -5.27 7.76 14.67
C MET A 3 -4.69 9.07 14.12
N TYR A 4 -4.10 9.89 14.99
CA TYR A 4 -3.43 11.13 14.58
C TYR A 4 -2.10 10.82 13.90
N GLU A 5 -1.32 9.88 14.42
CA GLU A 5 -0.07 9.42 13.81
C GLU A 5 -0.32 8.78 12.43
N LEU A 6 -1.32 7.90 12.31
CA LEU A 6 -1.68 7.28 11.03
C LEU A 6 -2.07 8.33 9.97
N ARG A 7 -2.80 9.37 10.39
CA ARG A 7 -3.14 10.50 9.52
C ARG A 7 -1.87 11.25 9.09
N ASN A 8 -0.96 11.53 10.00
CA ASN A 8 0.29 12.23 9.67
C ASN A 8 1.21 11.40 8.75
N ILE A 9 1.22 10.07 8.88
CA ILE A 9 1.95 9.19 7.95
C ILE A 9 1.31 9.24 6.54
N SER A 10 -0.01 9.35 6.48
CA SER A 10 -0.78 9.38 5.23
C SER A 10 -0.55 10.63 4.39
N THR A 11 -0.10 11.74 4.98
CA THR A 11 0.25 12.95 4.21
C THR A 11 1.52 12.78 3.39
N GLY A 12 2.35 11.77 3.70
CA GLY A 12 3.39 11.38 2.77
C GLY A 12 4.61 12.30 2.73
N ASN A 13 4.75 13.20 3.70
CA ASN A 13 6.04 13.77 4.05
C ASN A 13 7.03 12.61 4.33
N TYR A 14 8.33 12.78 4.12
CA TYR A 14 9.40 11.80 4.46
C TYR A 14 9.78 10.71 3.42
N ASN A 15 9.82 10.97 2.10
CA ASN A 15 10.27 9.97 1.10
C ASN A 15 9.55 8.60 1.22
N THR A 16 8.33 8.60 1.76
CA THR A 16 7.57 7.39 2.04
C THR A 16 6.52 7.24 0.95
N LEU A 17 6.38 6.06 0.36
CA LEU A 17 5.26 5.78 -0.55
C LEU A 17 4.05 5.36 0.28
N VAL A 18 2.98 6.16 0.27
CA VAL A 18 1.73 5.79 0.93
C VAL A 18 0.99 4.79 0.05
N CYS A 19 0.66 3.63 0.62
CA CYS A 19 -0.08 2.59 -0.08
C CYS A 19 -1.56 2.63 0.31
N VAL A 20 -2.44 2.58 -0.69
CA VAL A 20 -3.88 2.41 -0.53
C VAL A 20 -4.30 1.10 -1.18
N PRO A 21 -5.47 0.54 -0.83
CA PRO A 21 -6.02 -0.59 -1.58
C PRO A 21 -5.98 -0.31 -3.09
N GLY A 22 -5.83 -1.32 -3.93
CA GLY A 22 -6.02 -1.18 -5.37
C GLY A 22 -7.50 -0.95 -5.71
N MET A 23 -7.77 -0.11 -6.70
CA MET A 23 -9.13 0.12 -7.20
C MET A 23 -9.47 -0.99 -8.21
N GLN A 24 -9.83 -2.18 -7.72
CA GLN A 24 -10.37 -3.24 -8.57
C GLN A 24 -11.82 -3.52 -8.20
N THR A 25 -12.63 -3.70 -9.23
CA THR A 25 -14.07 -3.94 -9.19
C THR A 25 -14.44 -5.39 -8.89
N GLU A 26 -13.47 -6.31 -8.90
CA GLU A 26 -13.73 -7.76 -8.91
C GLU A 26 -13.73 -8.41 -7.52
N ASN A 27 -13.28 -7.69 -6.48
CA ASN A 27 -13.23 -8.23 -5.12
C ASN A 27 -13.86 -7.22 -4.12
N ASP A 28 -15.03 -7.59 -3.59
CA ASP A 28 -15.89 -6.77 -2.71
C ASP A 28 -15.21 -6.31 -1.41
N SER A 29 -14.07 -6.90 -1.05
CA SER A 29 -13.38 -6.66 0.22
C SER A 29 -13.09 -5.18 0.50
N TRP A 30 -12.82 -4.38 -0.54
CA TRP A 30 -12.56 -2.94 -0.42
C TRP A 30 -13.67 -2.05 -0.98
N LEU A 31 -14.79 -2.63 -1.45
CA LEU A 31 -15.88 -1.87 -2.06
C LEU A 31 -16.45 -0.83 -1.08
N LYS A 32 -16.63 -1.20 0.19
CA LYS A 32 -17.11 -0.28 1.22
C LYS A 32 -16.13 0.86 1.47
N PHE A 33 -14.82 0.58 1.46
CA PHE A 33 -13.79 1.61 1.57
C PHE A 33 -13.89 2.62 0.43
N TRP A 34 -13.93 2.13 -0.81
CA TRP A 34 -13.97 2.99 -1.98
C TRP A 34 -15.26 3.79 -2.12
N SER A 35 -16.41 3.17 -1.84
CA SER A 35 -17.71 3.82 -2.00
C SER A 35 -18.06 4.78 -0.85
N GLN A 36 -17.63 4.49 0.38
CA GLN A 36 -18.10 5.23 1.57
C GLN A 36 -17.01 6.00 2.31
N TYR A 37 -15.76 5.54 2.27
CA TYR A 37 -14.71 6.11 3.14
C TYR A 37 -13.64 6.86 2.36
N TRP A 38 -13.42 6.54 1.07
CA TRP A 38 -12.40 7.18 0.25
C TRP A 38 -12.54 8.69 0.19
N PHE A 39 -13.75 9.21 -0.02
CA PHE A 39 -13.96 10.66 -0.10
C PHE A 39 -13.70 11.37 1.23
N LEU A 40 -13.82 10.68 2.36
CA LEU A 40 -13.54 11.21 3.70
C LEU A 40 -12.04 11.21 4.02
N THR A 41 -11.29 10.27 3.46
CA THR A 41 -9.88 10.04 3.81
C THR A 41 -8.89 10.61 2.80
N LYS A 42 -9.29 10.74 1.53
CA LYS A 42 -8.40 11.22 0.45
C LYS A 42 -7.86 12.63 0.66
N CYS A 43 -8.53 13.47 1.45
CA CYS A 43 -8.05 14.82 1.75
C CYS A 43 -6.80 14.84 2.64
N TYR A 44 -6.47 13.70 3.26
CA TYR A 44 -5.25 13.53 4.05
C TYR A 44 -4.10 12.92 3.24
N LEU A 45 -4.35 12.56 1.98
CA LEU A 45 -3.35 12.02 1.07
C LEU A 45 -2.79 13.16 0.23
N GLU A 46 -1.55 13.56 0.49
CA GLU A 46 -0.90 14.71 -0.17
C GLU A 46 0.17 14.27 -1.19
N GLN A 47 0.01 13.09 -1.79
CA GLN A 47 0.97 12.53 -2.76
C GLN A 47 0.39 12.44 -4.17
N PRO A 48 1.17 12.72 -5.24
CA PRO A 48 0.71 12.59 -6.62
C PRO A 48 0.58 11.13 -7.08
N VAL A 49 1.23 10.19 -6.37
CA VAL A 49 1.27 8.76 -6.70
C VAL A 49 1.10 7.96 -5.41
N TYR A 50 0.34 6.86 -5.49
CA TYR A 50 0.10 5.94 -4.38
C TYR A 50 0.60 4.54 -4.72
N GLY A 51 1.11 3.83 -3.72
CA GLY A 51 1.37 2.40 -3.82
C GLY A 51 0.10 1.58 -3.66
N ASP A 52 0.18 0.29 -3.98
CA ASP A 52 -0.92 -0.66 -3.80
C ASP A 52 -0.63 -1.55 -2.59
N THR A 53 -1.55 -1.59 -1.62
CA THR A 53 -1.41 -2.44 -0.42
C THR A 53 -1.37 -3.93 -0.78
N ARG A 54 -1.82 -4.33 -1.97
CA ARG A 54 -1.75 -5.71 -2.45
C ARG A 54 -0.33 -6.20 -2.73
N ALA A 55 0.67 -5.32 -2.74
CA ALA A 55 2.08 -5.71 -2.82
C ALA A 55 2.49 -6.72 -1.71
N THR A 56 1.72 -6.81 -0.63
CA THR A 56 1.95 -7.76 0.47
C THR A 56 0.84 -8.81 0.65
N THR A 57 -0.23 -8.78 -0.15
CA THR A 57 -1.39 -9.68 0.04
C THR A 57 -1.33 -10.91 -0.86
N PRO A 58 -1.95 -12.04 -0.47
CA PRO A 58 -2.06 -13.21 -1.33
C PRO A 58 -2.66 -12.89 -2.71
N ASP A 59 -3.66 -11.99 -2.77
CA ASP A 59 -4.28 -11.56 -4.03
C ASP A 59 -3.28 -10.91 -4.99
N GLY A 60 -2.36 -10.07 -4.48
CA GLY A 60 -1.30 -9.49 -5.30
C GLY A 60 -0.37 -10.56 -5.86
N PHE A 61 -0.02 -11.56 -5.06
CA PHE A 61 0.77 -12.71 -5.50
C PHE A 61 0.00 -13.62 -6.46
N TYR A 62 -1.31 -13.77 -6.31
CA TYR A 62 -2.14 -14.54 -7.25
C TYR A 62 -2.19 -13.86 -8.62
N GLN A 63 -2.38 -12.53 -8.64
CA GLN A 63 -2.48 -11.76 -9.89
C GLN A 63 -1.14 -11.61 -10.61
N SER A 64 -0.06 -11.34 -9.87
CA SER A 64 1.25 -10.97 -10.44
C SER A 64 2.30 -12.08 -10.34
N GLY A 65 2.04 -13.12 -9.55
CA GLY A 65 2.83 -14.34 -9.46
C GLY A 65 4.32 -14.10 -9.30
N LYS A 66 5.10 -14.73 -10.18
CA LYS A 66 6.55 -14.66 -10.20
C LYS A 66 7.08 -13.23 -10.31
N LYS A 67 6.43 -12.34 -11.09
CA LYS A 67 6.94 -10.96 -11.26
C LYS A 67 6.97 -10.19 -9.95
N LEU A 68 5.94 -10.36 -9.11
CA LEU A 68 5.89 -9.71 -7.79
C LEU A 68 6.91 -10.34 -6.84
N ALA A 69 7.11 -11.66 -6.92
CA ALA A 69 8.12 -12.37 -6.14
C ALA A 69 9.54 -11.91 -6.50
N ASP A 70 9.89 -11.83 -7.79
CA ASP A 70 11.19 -11.39 -8.28
C ASP A 70 11.45 -9.93 -7.85
N ALA A 71 10.49 -9.03 -8.10
CA ALA A 71 10.59 -7.63 -7.67
C ALA A 71 10.77 -7.49 -6.15
N ARG A 72 10.12 -8.36 -5.36
CA ARG A 72 10.28 -8.38 -3.91
C ARG A 72 11.68 -8.84 -3.50
N MET A 73 12.26 -9.82 -4.17
CA MET A 73 13.63 -10.27 -3.89
C MET A 73 14.65 -9.18 -4.26
N ASP A 74 14.43 -8.46 -5.36
CA ASP A 74 15.30 -7.37 -5.80
C ASP A 74 15.37 -6.23 -4.77
N ILE A 75 14.27 -5.96 -4.03
CA ILE A 75 14.27 -4.95 -2.94
C ILE A 75 15.32 -5.28 -1.86
N TRP A 76 15.60 -6.56 -1.63
CA TRP A 76 16.51 -7.04 -0.58
C TRP A 76 17.88 -7.44 -1.10
N ALA A 77 18.05 -7.57 -2.43
CA ALA A 77 19.30 -7.97 -3.04
C ALA A 77 20.46 -7.04 -2.61
N GLY A 78 21.54 -7.64 -2.10
CA GLY A 78 22.73 -6.92 -1.64
C GLY A 78 22.57 -6.15 -0.33
N LYS A 79 21.40 -6.17 0.32
CA LYS A 79 21.20 -5.57 1.65
C LYS A 79 21.69 -6.54 2.73
N ARG A 80 22.39 -6.01 3.74
CA ARG A 80 22.79 -6.82 4.90
C ARG A 80 21.53 -7.25 5.65
N HIS A 81 21.26 -8.55 5.70
CA HIS A 81 20.28 -9.12 6.62
C HIS A 81 20.82 -8.93 8.04
N ARG A 82 20.32 -7.93 8.79
CA ARG A 82 20.45 -7.97 10.25
C ARG A 82 19.47 -9.05 10.72
N CYS A 83 19.98 -10.25 10.97
CA CYS A 83 19.36 -11.12 11.97
C CYS A 83 19.40 -10.35 13.29
N LEU A 84 18.23 -9.91 13.77
CA LEU A 84 18.01 -9.54 15.16
C LEU A 84 17.75 -10.81 15.96
#